data_AF-A0A661XBP1-F1
#
_entry.id   AF-A0A661XBP1-F1
#
_cell.length_a   1.000
_cell.length_b   1.000
_cell.length_c   1.000
_cell.angle_alpha   90.00
_cell.angle_beta   90.00
_cell.angle_gamma   90.00
#
_symmetry.space_group_name_H-M   'P 1'
#
loop_
_entity.id
_entity.type
_entity.pdbx_description
1 polymer ?
#
loop_
_entity_poly.entity_id
_entity_poly.type
_entity_poly.pdbx_seq_one_letter_code
_entity_poly.pdbx_strand_id
1 'polypeptide(L)' 'MEEFITVRTLLRENQERLKLQLLCSENGLNRKIVTSEMHRPGLAL' A
#
# COMPACT_ATOMS: atom_id res chain seq x y z
N MET A 1 -17.62 1.23 8.11
CA MET A 1 -16.24 1.70 8.03
C MET A 1 -15.36 0.48 8.16
N GLU A 2 -14.45 0.23 7.21
CA GLU A 2 -13.46 -0.85 7.37
C GLU A 2 -12.56 -0.49 8.56
N GLU A 3 -12.35 -1.45 9.45
CA GLU A 3 -11.63 -1.25 10.72
C GLU A 3 -10.12 -1.00 10.52
N PHE A 4 -9.59 -1.30 9.33
CA PHE A 4 -8.17 -1.17 9.00
C PHE A 4 -7.96 -0.76 7.53
N ILE A 5 -6.89 -0.02 7.23
CA ILE A 5 -6.44 0.24 5.86
C ILE A 5 -5.60 -0.93 5.37
N THR A 6 -5.85 -1.38 4.15
CA THR A 6 -5.05 -2.40 3.46
C THR A 6 -4.34 -1.80 2.25
N VAL A 7 -3.33 -2.49 1.73
CA VAL A 7 -2.68 -2.09 0.47
C VAL A 7 -3.70 -2.05 -0.67
N ARG A 8 -4.71 -2.93 -0.67
CA ARG A 8 -5.83 -2.94 -1.63
C ARG A 8 -6.62 -1.64 -1.59
N THR A 9 -7.05 -1.19 -0.41
CA THR A 9 -7.82 0.05 -0.26
C THR A 9 -6.98 1.26 -0.65
N LEU A 10 -5.72 1.32 -0.21
CA LEU A 10 -4.80 2.39 -0.60
C LEU A 10 -4.64 2.50 -2.12
N LEU A 11 -4.39 1.37 -2.80
CA LEU A 11 -4.23 1.32 -4.25
C LEU A 11 -5.51 1.78 -4.95
N ARG A 12 -6.66 1.18 -4.63
CA ARG A 12 -7.94 1.45 -5.30
C ARG A 12 -8.36 2.91 -5.17
N GLU A 13 -8.20 3.50 -3.98
CA GLU A 13 -8.66 4.87 -3.71
C GLU A 13 -7.71 5.94 -4.23
N ASN A 14 -6.43 5.63 -4.44
CA ASN A 14 -5.42 6.63 -4.76
C ASN A 14 -4.68 6.39 -6.08
N GLN A 15 -4.99 5.32 -6.82
CA GLN A 15 -4.29 4.99 -8.06
C GLN A 15 -4.22 6.14 -9.07
N GLU A 16 -5.30 6.91 -9.23
CA GLU A 16 -5.33 8.03 -10.17
C GLU A 16 -4.55 9.24 -9.64
N ARG A 17 -4.83 9.65 -8.40
CA ARG A 17 -4.21 10.82 -7.76
C ARG A 17 -2.70 10.67 -7.58
N LEU A 18 -2.27 9.48 -7.17
CA LEU A 18 -0.86 9.16 -6.88
C LEU A 18 -0.17 8.42 -8.03
N LYS A 19 -0.88 8.16 -9.14
CA LYS A 19 -0.38 7.43 -10.31
C LYS A 19 0.23 6.07 -9.95
N LEU A 20 -0.44 5.34 -9.05
CA LEU A 20 0.01 4.03 -8.61
C LEU A 20 -0.28 3.00 -9.70
N GLN A 21 0.67 2.10 -9.95
CA GLN A 21 0.52 0.98 -10.87
C GLN A 21 1.01 -0.30 -10.19
N LEU A 22 0.20 -1.35 -10.27
CA LEU A 22 0.60 -2.67 -9.82
C LEU A 22 1.55 -3.29 -10.86
N LEU A 23 2.77 -3.64 -10.45
CA LEU A 23 3.80 -4.18 -11.37
C LEU A 23 3.86 -5.71 -11.42
N CYS A 24 3.59 -6.39 -10.31
CA CYS A 24 3.84 -7.84 -10.18
C CYS A 24 2.55 -8.65 -9.96
N SER A 25 2.06 -8.71 -8.72
CA SER A 25 0.98 -9.62 -8.32
C SER A 25 0.05 -8.96 -7.31
N GLU A 26 -1.22 -9.34 -7.34
CA GLU A 26 -2.20 -9.00 -6.30
C GLU A 26 -1.95 -9.74 -4.97
N ASN A 27 -1.04 -10.73 -4.97
CA ASN A 27 -0.67 -11.46 -3.77
C ASN A 27 -0.08 -10.49 -2.74
N GLY A 28 -0.79 -10.36 -1.62
CA GLY A 28 -0.41 -9.46 -0.52
C GLY A 28 -1.15 -8.12 -0.49
N LEU A 29 -2.07 -7.83 -1.42
CA LEU A 29 -2.89 -6.62 -1.34
C LEU A 29 -3.77 -6.55 -0.08
N ASN A 30 -4.10 -7.71 0.51
CA ASN A 30 -4.87 -7.78 1.77
C ASN A 30 -4.00 -7.47 3.01
N ARG A 31 -2.71 -7.15 2.85
CA ARG A 31 -1.83 -6.77 3.98
C ARG A 31 -2.32 -5.46 4.59
N LYS A 32 -2.36 -5.44 5.93
CA LYS A 32 -2.71 -4.26 6.71
C LYS A 32 -1.55 -3.26 6.70
N ILE A 33 -1.88 -1.99 6.56
CA ILE A 33 -0.94 -0.89 6.79
C ILE A 33 -1.10 -0.46 8.25
N VAL A 34 -0.08 -0.74 9.06
CA VAL A 34 -0.12 -0.53 10.53
C VAL A 34 0.54 0.77 10.97
N THR A 35 1.36 1.39 10.12
CA THR A 35 2.10 2.62 10.40
C THR A 35 1.79 3.67 9.34
N SER A 36 1.66 4.93 9.74
CA SER A 36 1.50 6.07 8.83
C SER A 36 2.83 6.61 8.29
N GLU A 37 3.95 6.23 8.89
CA GLU A 37 5.28 6.67 8.50
C GLU A 37 5.77 5.96 7.21
N MET A 38 6.34 6.73 6.29
CA MET A 38 6.98 6.19 5.09
C MET A 38 8.41 5.74 5.42
N HIS A 39 8.63 4.43 5.39
CA HIS A 39 9.97 3.86 5.59
C HIS A 39 10.84 4.04 4.34
N ARG A 40 12.08 4.50 4.52
CA ARG A 40 13.11 4.62 3.47
C ARG A 40 14.25 3.65 3.81
N PRO A 41 14.19 2.39 3.35
CA PRO A 41 15.13 1.35 3.77
C PRO A 41 16.49 1.55 3.09
N GLY A 42 17.35 2.41 3.65
CA GLY A 42 18.72 2.60 3.16
C GLY A 42 19.68 1.50 3.61
N LEU A 43 19.50 0.99 4.83
CA LEU A 43 20.37 -0.03 5.44
C LEU A 43 19.82 -1.46 5.33
N ALA A 44 18.57 -1.62 4.88
CA ALA A 44 17.91 -2.92 4.75
C ALA A 44 18.00 -3.50 3.32
N LEU A 45 18.88 -2.93 2.49
CA LEU A 45 19.24 -3.39 1.15
C LEU A 45 20.51 -4.21 1.21
#